data_AF-A0A2H6H1P0-F1
#
_entry.id   AF-A0A2H6H1P0-F1
#
_cell.length_a   1.000
_cell.length_b   1.000
_cell.length_c   1.000
_cell.angle_alpha   90.00
_cell.angle_beta   90.00
_cell.angle_gamma   90.00
#
_symmetry.space_group_name_H-M   'P 1'
#
loop_
_entity.id
_entity.type
_entity.pdbx_description
1 polymer ?
#
loop_
_entity_poly.entity_id
_entity_poly.type
_entity_poly.pdbx_seq_one_letter_code
_entity_poly.pdbx_strand_id
1 'polypeptide(L)'
;MKINNKKGSHVGVILSFVLFITFLIFIYTLIEPTIVVQKDKQYLLNYIEGEILKRVSENLTSVIVSANSSHVGFNCLEINKTRLGLDGLDYIVKDENNIIVNSSSAGEFTRIYWPVRSKVFFKIYYSNETFSDSIMENTLCDNATIRSVRTDKYVSRSKMVNLIDNYADFESSLNLPSGNYFSYSFEYTNGTKIETGEKNVSTSVYAKEKPVQYLDSEANLNKGIINIRVW
;
A
#
# COMPACT_ATOMS: atom_id res chain seq x y z
N MET A 1 -9.69 61.43 -60.25
CA MET A 1 -9.51 60.04 -59.82
C MET A 1 -8.73 60.07 -58.50
N LYS A 2 -9.38 59.85 -57.35
CA LYS A 2 -8.77 60.02 -56.01
C LYS A 2 -8.05 58.73 -55.61
N ILE A 3 -6.74 58.80 -55.41
CA ILE A 3 -5.92 57.68 -54.93
C ILE A 3 -6.17 57.54 -53.43
N ASN A 4 -6.86 56.46 -53.04
CA ASN A 4 -7.08 56.12 -51.63
C ASN A 4 -5.75 55.69 -51.00
N ASN A 5 -5.31 56.44 -49.99
CA ASN A 5 -4.13 56.14 -49.18
C ASN A 5 -4.29 54.79 -48.45
N LYS A 6 -3.60 53.74 -48.93
CA LYS A 6 -3.51 52.41 -48.28
C LYS A 6 -2.54 52.35 -47.08
N LYS A 7 -2.11 53.49 -46.53
CA LYS A 7 -1.06 53.56 -45.48
C LYS A 7 -1.53 53.13 -44.08
N GLY A 8 -2.84 53.04 -43.82
CA GLY A 8 -3.39 52.63 -42.52
C GLY A 8 -3.30 51.12 -42.20
N SER A 9 -3.18 50.25 -43.22
CA SER A 9 -3.22 48.79 -43.03
C SER A 9 -2.00 48.25 -42.27
N HIS A 10 -0.81 48.83 -42.47
CA HIS A 10 0.41 48.35 -41.82
C HIS A 10 0.46 48.72 -40.34
N VAL A 11 -0.07 49.89 -39.97
CA VAL A 11 -0.11 50.35 -38.58
C VAL A 11 -1.05 49.47 -37.76
N GLY A 12 -2.20 49.10 -38.32
CA GLY A 12 -3.13 48.15 -37.67
C GLY A 12 -2.49 46.79 -37.43
N VAL A 13 -1.78 46.25 -38.42
CA VAL A 13 -1.08 44.95 -38.29
C VAL A 13 0.02 44.99 -37.23
N ILE A 14 0.84 46.05 -37.20
CA ILE A 14 1.90 46.22 -36.19
C ILE A 14 1.29 46.31 -34.80
N LEU A 15 0.21 47.08 -34.64
CA LEU A 15 -0.47 47.24 -33.35
C LEU A 15 -1.06 45.90 -32.86
N SER A 16 -1.74 45.16 -33.73
CA SER A 16 -2.29 43.83 -33.42
C SER A 16 -1.19 42.83 -33.05
N PHE A 17 -0.05 42.87 -33.74
CA PHE A 17 1.10 42.02 -33.42
C PHE A 17 1.68 42.36 -32.06
N VAL A 18 1.87 43.64 -31.74
CA VAL A 18 2.37 44.07 -30.42
C VAL A 18 1.42 43.62 -29.31
N LEU A 19 0.11 43.82 -29.48
CA LEU A 19 -0.90 43.38 -28.52
C LEU A 19 -0.91 41.86 -28.33
N PHE A 20 -0.71 41.10 -29.41
CA PHE A 20 -0.63 39.64 -29.35
C PHE A 20 0.63 39.18 -28.59
N ILE A 21 1.80 39.77 -28.87
CA ILE A 21 3.04 39.42 -28.18
C ILE A 21 2.98 39.78 -26.69
N THR A 22 2.44 40.95 -26.33
CA THR A 22 2.26 41.31 -24.91
C THR A 22 1.25 40.40 -24.21
N PHE A 23 0.20 39.96 -24.90
CA PHE A 23 -0.73 38.97 -24.36
C PHE A 23 -0.06 37.61 -24.13
N LEU A 24 0.80 37.14 -25.04
CA LEU A 24 1.58 35.91 -24.84
C LEU A 24 2.55 36.00 -23.67
N ILE A 25 3.25 37.14 -23.53
CA ILE A 25 4.13 37.38 -22.38
C ILE A 25 3.31 37.39 -21.09
N PHE A 26 2.15 38.06 -21.09
CA PHE A 26 1.27 38.09 -19.93
C PHE A 26 0.80 36.69 -19.53
N ILE A 27 0.33 35.88 -20.48
CA ILE A 27 -0.02 34.47 -20.26
C ILE A 27 1.17 33.71 -19.66
N TYR A 28 2.36 33.84 -20.24
CA TYR A 28 3.55 33.16 -19.73
C TYR A 28 3.86 33.56 -18.28
N THR A 29 3.85 34.86 -17.98
CA THR A 29 4.12 35.37 -16.63
C THR A 29 3.08 34.98 -15.59
N LEU A 30 1.81 34.76 -16.00
CA LEU A 30 0.76 34.31 -15.10
C LEU A 30 0.78 32.79 -14.88
N ILE A 31 1.14 32.01 -15.89
CA ILE A 31 1.10 30.54 -15.81
C ILE A 31 2.36 29.97 -15.13
N GLU A 32 3.53 30.57 -15.36
CA GLU A 32 4.81 30.05 -14.88
C GLU A 32 4.86 29.83 -13.34
N PRO A 33 4.40 30.77 -12.49
CA PRO A 33 4.39 30.56 -11.04
C PRO A 33 3.54 29.36 -10.61
N THR A 34 2.39 29.14 -11.27
CA THR A 34 1.51 27.99 -10.98
C THR A 34 2.19 26.66 -11.32
N ILE A 35 2.94 26.60 -12.43
CA ILE A 35 3.67 25.39 -12.84
C ILE A 35 4.80 25.06 -11.86
N VAL A 36 5.54 26.06 -11.38
CA VAL A 36 6.65 25.85 -10.43
C VAL A 36 6.13 25.34 -9.08
N VAL A 37 5.10 25.99 -8.52
CA VAL A 37 4.49 25.56 -7.24
C VAL A 37 3.92 24.15 -7.32
N GLN A 38 3.35 23.75 -8.46
CA GLN A 38 2.86 22.38 -8.67
C GLN A 38 3.96 21.33 -8.60
N LYS A 39 5.16 21.61 -9.13
CA LYS A 39 6.28 20.66 -9.12
C LYS A 39 6.79 20.39 -7.70
N ASP A 40 6.91 21.43 -6.88
CA ASP A 40 7.38 21.30 -5.49
C ASP A 40 6.38 20.51 -4.65
N LYS A 41 5.08 20.77 -4.82
CA LYS A 41 4.02 20.02 -4.12
C LYS A 41 3.90 18.58 -4.60
N GLN A 42 4.16 18.30 -5.89
CA GLN A 42 4.24 16.94 -6.41
C GLN A 42 5.42 16.15 -5.80
N TYR A 43 6.57 16.79 -5.61
CA TYR A 43 7.70 16.17 -4.92
C TYR A 43 7.34 15.81 -3.48
N LEU A 44 6.70 16.76 -2.76
CA LEU A 44 6.24 16.52 -1.39
C LEU A 44 5.22 15.38 -1.31
N LEU A 45 4.24 15.32 -2.23
CA LEU A 45 3.28 14.22 -2.32
C LEU A 45 3.98 12.87 -2.53
N ASN A 46 4.95 12.80 -3.44
CA ASN A 46 5.69 11.57 -3.72
C ASN A 46 6.56 11.15 -2.54
N TYR A 47 7.16 12.11 -1.83
CA TYR A 47 7.93 11.85 -0.62
C TYR A 47 7.04 11.28 0.49
N ILE A 48 5.91 11.90 0.76
CA ILE A 48 4.93 11.43 1.76
C ILE A 48 4.39 10.04 1.38
N GLU A 49 4.06 9.81 0.11
CA GLU A 49 3.66 8.47 -0.37
C GLU A 49 4.72 7.42 -0.06
N GLY A 50 5.98 7.71 -0.37
CA GLY A 50 7.10 6.80 -0.10
C GLY A 50 7.25 6.50 1.39
N GLU A 51 7.13 7.51 2.25
CA GLU A 51 7.28 7.38 3.69
C GLU A 51 6.10 6.65 4.35
N ILE A 52 4.86 6.85 3.85
CA ILE A 52 3.68 6.07 4.25
C ILE A 52 3.90 4.61 3.84
N LEU A 53 4.13 4.34 2.56
CA LEU A 53 4.29 2.98 2.03
C LEU A 53 5.41 2.23 2.74
N LYS A 54 6.53 2.90 3.04
CA LYS A 54 7.65 2.30 3.78
C LYS A 54 7.25 1.80 5.17
N ARG A 55 6.40 2.54 5.90
CA ARG A 55 5.96 2.19 7.26
C ARG A 55 4.86 1.14 7.28
N VAL A 56 3.91 1.24 6.35
CA VAL A 56 2.74 0.35 6.34
C VAL A 56 2.98 -0.95 5.60
N SER A 57 4.03 -1.04 4.77
CA SER A 57 4.28 -2.27 4.02
C SER A 57 4.98 -3.32 4.86
N GLU A 58 4.64 -4.58 4.61
CA GLU A 58 5.20 -5.75 5.27
C GLU A 58 5.45 -6.88 4.26
N ASN A 59 6.42 -7.74 4.55
CA ASN A 59 6.68 -8.92 3.75
C ASN A 59 5.72 -10.04 4.16
N LEU A 60 5.13 -10.70 3.17
CA LEU A 60 4.32 -11.89 3.33
C LEU A 60 4.98 -13.04 2.61
N THR A 61 5.48 -14.02 3.37
CA THR A 61 6.02 -15.25 2.81
C THR A 61 4.94 -16.31 2.79
N SER A 62 4.52 -16.71 1.59
CA SER A 62 3.62 -17.83 1.35
C SER A 62 4.40 -19.12 1.11
N VAL A 63 4.08 -20.15 1.88
CA VAL A 63 4.64 -21.50 1.77
C VAL A 63 3.51 -22.44 1.41
N ILE A 64 3.60 -23.06 0.23
CA ILE A 64 2.66 -24.09 -0.20
C ILE A 64 3.24 -25.43 0.15
N VAL A 65 2.48 -26.23 0.89
CA VAL A 65 2.88 -27.57 1.29
C VAL A 65 1.86 -28.60 0.83
N SER A 66 2.34 -29.82 0.65
CA SER A 66 1.49 -30.97 0.38
C SER A 66 1.79 -32.13 1.29
N ALA A 67 0.76 -32.89 1.62
CA ALA A 67 0.89 -34.17 2.30
C ALA A 67 0.91 -35.33 1.29
N ASN A 68 1.67 -36.38 1.57
CA ASN A 68 1.56 -37.63 0.84
C ASN A 68 0.52 -38.52 1.56
N SER A 69 -0.41 -39.12 0.81
CA SER A 69 -1.50 -39.92 1.39
C SER A 69 -1.01 -41.23 2.06
N SER A 70 0.27 -41.57 1.92
CA SER A 70 0.87 -42.81 2.40
C SER A 70 1.13 -42.86 3.91
N HIS A 71 0.98 -41.74 4.62
CA HIS A 71 1.32 -41.66 6.05
C HIS A 71 0.12 -42.07 6.92
N VAL A 72 0.21 -43.27 7.52
CA VAL A 72 -0.83 -43.83 8.39
C VAL A 72 -0.47 -43.56 9.86
N GLY A 73 -1.37 -42.91 10.60
CA GLY A 73 -1.25 -42.73 12.06
C GLY A 73 -0.94 -41.32 12.54
N PHE A 74 -0.73 -40.36 11.63
CA PHE A 74 -0.51 -38.96 11.94
C PHE A 74 -1.76 -38.13 11.63
N ASN A 75 -2.08 -37.18 12.52
CA ASN A 75 -3.20 -36.25 12.37
C ASN A 75 -2.71 -34.80 12.18
N CYS A 76 -1.43 -34.64 11.89
CA CYS A 76 -0.76 -33.35 11.82
C CYS A 76 0.39 -33.41 10.80
N LEU A 77 0.67 -32.27 10.18
CA LEU A 77 1.82 -32.05 9.33
C LEU A 77 2.74 -31.02 10.00
N GLU A 78 4.06 -31.21 9.92
CA GLU A 78 5.03 -30.25 10.43
C GLU A 78 6.00 -29.78 9.34
N ILE A 79 6.39 -28.52 9.46
CA ILE A 79 7.35 -27.85 8.57
C ILE A 79 8.35 -27.12 9.42
N ASN A 80 9.63 -27.32 9.12
CA ASN A 80 10.70 -26.59 9.78
C ASN A 80 10.78 -25.16 9.19
N LYS A 81 10.33 -24.17 9.97
CA LYS A 81 10.34 -22.74 9.59
C LYS A 81 11.73 -22.11 9.71
N THR A 82 12.59 -22.63 10.58
CA THR A 82 13.99 -22.18 10.75
C THR A 82 14.82 -22.41 9.50
N ARG A 83 14.65 -23.56 8.83
CA ARG A 83 15.29 -23.85 7.53
C ARG A 83 14.85 -22.92 6.41
N LEU A 84 13.72 -22.24 6.58
CA LEU A 84 13.21 -21.22 5.65
C LEU A 84 13.57 -19.79 6.07
N GLY A 85 14.24 -19.60 7.22
CA GLY A 85 14.54 -18.29 7.77
C GLY A 85 13.29 -17.52 8.21
N LEU A 86 12.24 -18.23 8.65
CA LEU A 86 10.96 -17.66 9.06
C LEU A 86 10.78 -17.69 10.59
N ASP A 87 11.89 -17.67 11.32
CA ASP A 87 11.90 -17.67 12.79
C ASP A 87 11.36 -16.35 13.34
N GLY A 88 10.56 -16.45 14.41
CA GLY A 88 9.96 -15.30 15.08
C GLY A 88 8.82 -14.63 14.32
N LEU A 89 8.54 -15.05 13.08
CA LEU A 89 7.38 -14.57 12.33
C LEU A 89 6.09 -15.23 12.87
N ASP A 90 5.03 -14.43 12.88
CA ASP A 90 3.68 -14.97 13.05
C ASP A 90 3.24 -15.68 11.78
N TYR A 91 2.24 -16.54 11.90
CA TYR A 91 1.77 -17.33 10.77
C TYR A 91 0.27 -17.61 10.84
N ILE A 92 -0.28 -17.97 9.69
CA ILE A 92 -1.65 -18.50 9.60
C ILE A 92 -1.70 -19.55 8.50
N VAL A 93 -2.44 -20.63 8.77
CA VAL A 93 -2.58 -21.75 7.85
C VAL A 93 -3.96 -21.77 7.22
N LYS A 94 -4.01 -21.92 5.90
CA LYS A 94 -5.23 -22.09 5.13
C LYS A 94 -5.20 -23.36 4.30
N ASP A 95 -6.36 -23.98 4.13
CA ASP A 95 -6.53 -25.09 3.19
C ASP A 95 -6.71 -24.61 1.74
N GLU A 96 -6.94 -25.56 0.83
CA GLU A 96 -7.21 -25.31 -0.58
C GLU A 96 -8.42 -24.40 -0.86
N ASN A 97 -9.37 -24.34 0.07
CA ASN A 97 -10.57 -23.49 -0.01
C ASN A 97 -10.37 -22.12 0.67
N ASN A 98 -9.13 -21.80 1.08
CA ASN A 98 -8.76 -20.63 1.85
C ASN A 98 -9.44 -20.55 3.24
N ILE A 99 -9.87 -21.69 3.79
CA ILE A 99 -10.43 -21.76 5.15
C ILE A 99 -9.26 -21.90 6.13
N ILE A 100 -9.28 -21.13 7.23
CA ILE A 100 -8.28 -21.19 8.28
C ILE A 100 -8.31 -22.58 8.94
N VAL A 101 -7.14 -23.17 9.12
CA VAL A 101 -6.97 -24.50 9.73
C VAL A 101 -6.21 -24.35 11.04
N ASN A 102 -6.60 -25.14 12.03
CA ASN A 102 -5.90 -25.20 13.32
C ASN A 102 -4.42 -25.52 13.12
N SER A 103 -3.58 -24.78 13.82
CA SER A 103 -2.15 -24.92 13.75
C SER A 103 -1.49 -24.57 15.07
N SER A 104 -0.22 -24.93 15.22
CA SER A 104 0.57 -24.53 16.37
C SER A 104 2.03 -24.36 16.00
N SER A 105 2.72 -23.50 16.74
CA SER A 105 4.17 -23.34 16.64
C SER A 105 4.83 -24.12 17.76
N ALA A 106 5.73 -25.04 17.42
CA ALA A 106 6.50 -25.84 18.36
C ALA A 106 8.00 -25.70 18.06
N GLY A 107 8.64 -24.71 18.71
CA GLY A 107 10.04 -24.38 18.46
C GLY A 107 10.28 -23.98 17.00
N GLU A 108 11.11 -24.76 16.31
CA GLU A 108 11.48 -24.58 14.90
C GLU A 108 10.40 -25.03 13.90
N PHE A 109 9.29 -25.59 14.38
CA PHE A 109 8.29 -26.20 13.52
C PHE A 109 6.95 -25.47 13.58
N THR A 110 6.36 -25.28 12.40
CA THR A 110 4.92 -24.99 12.27
C THR A 110 4.20 -26.31 12.05
N ARG A 111 3.20 -26.57 12.89
CA ARG A 111 2.36 -27.77 12.88
C ARG A 111 0.96 -27.42 12.39
N ILE A 112 0.41 -28.26 11.54
CA ILE A 112 -0.86 -28.06 10.85
C ILE A 112 -1.76 -29.23 11.17
N TYR A 113 -2.97 -28.97 11.62
CA TYR A 113 -3.96 -30.00 11.86
C TYR A 113 -4.42 -30.63 10.54
N TRP A 114 -4.28 -31.96 10.44
CA TRP A 114 -4.60 -32.73 9.25
C TRP A 114 -5.37 -34.02 9.61
N PRO A 115 -6.64 -33.90 10.04
CA PRO A 115 -7.45 -35.06 10.43
C PRO A 115 -8.00 -35.85 9.23
N VAL A 116 -8.24 -35.17 8.10
CA VAL A 116 -8.87 -35.77 6.93
C VAL A 116 -7.82 -35.90 5.82
N ARG A 117 -7.38 -37.14 5.57
CA ARG A 117 -6.33 -37.49 4.60
C ARG A 117 -6.68 -37.21 3.13
N SER A 118 -7.86 -36.67 2.85
CA SER A 118 -8.26 -36.24 1.51
C SER A 118 -7.74 -34.85 1.15
N LYS A 119 -7.36 -34.02 2.13
CA LYS A 119 -6.79 -32.69 1.87
C LYS A 119 -5.32 -32.82 1.56
N VAL A 120 -4.92 -32.42 0.36
CA VAL A 120 -3.55 -32.65 -0.15
C VAL A 120 -2.71 -31.38 -0.06
N PHE A 121 -3.30 -30.19 0.05
CA PHE A 121 -2.59 -28.91 -0.04
C PHE A 121 -2.97 -27.92 1.05
N PHE A 122 -1.95 -27.28 1.62
CA PHE A 122 -2.09 -26.17 2.55
C PHE A 122 -1.23 -24.99 2.11
N LYS A 123 -1.71 -23.78 2.39
CA LYS A 123 -0.96 -22.54 2.23
C LYS A 123 -0.72 -21.97 3.62
N ILE A 124 0.53 -21.68 3.90
CA ILE A 124 0.95 -21.07 5.16
C ILE A 124 1.48 -19.69 4.83
N TYR A 125 1.00 -18.70 5.54
CA TYR A 125 1.42 -17.32 5.38
C TYR A 125 2.22 -16.94 6.61
N TYR A 126 3.42 -16.41 6.41
CA TYR A 126 4.31 -15.92 7.45
C TYR A 126 4.55 -14.42 7.28
N SER A 127 4.49 -13.67 8.38
CA SER A 127 4.71 -12.22 8.38
C SER A 127 5.06 -11.70 9.78
N ASN A 128 5.52 -10.45 9.88
CA ASN A 128 5.61 -9.76 11.18
C ASN A 128 4.26 -9.16 11.63
N GLU A 129 3.20 -9.37 10.85
CA GLU A 129 1.83 -9.05 11.27
C GLU A 129 1.35 -9.98 12.39
N THR A 130 0.31 -9.56 13.10
CA THR A 130 -0.39 -10.44 14.03
C THR A 130 -1.59 -11.07 13.33
N PHE A 131 -1.61 -12.39 13.23
CA PHE A 131 -2.71 -13.14 12.64
C PHE A 131 -3.67 -13.69 13.69
N SER A 132 -4.92 -13.89 13.29
CA SER A 132 -5.91 -14.60 14.11
C SER A 132 -5.62 -16.10 14.04
N ASP A 133 -4.89 -16.60 15.04
CA ASP A 133 -4.44 -17.99 15.07
C ASP A 133 -5.46 -18.92 15.76
N SER A 134 -5.52 -20.18 15.33
CA SER A 134 -6.38 -21.20 15.93
C SER A 134 -5.53 -22.30 16.55
N ILE A 135 -5.63 -22.44 17.87
CA ILE A 135 -4.70 -23.26 18.67
C ILE A 135 -5.01 -24.75 18.47
N MET A 136 -3.99 -25.51 18.08
CA MET A 136 -4.03 -26.97 18.03
C MET A 136 -3.40 -27.60 19.29
N GLU A 137 -4.01 -28.66 19.82
CA GLU A 137 -3.41 -29.51 20.86
C GLU A 137 -2.23 -30.36 20.33
N ASN A 138 -1.34 -30.76 21.23
CA ASN A 138 -0.16 -31.56 20.87
C ASN A 138 -0.57 -32.92 20.27
N THR A 139 -0.18 -33.15 19.01
CA THR A 139 -0.40 -34.40 18.29
C THR A 139 0.89 -34.86 17.62
N LEU A 140 0.97 -36.16 17.29
CA LEU A 140 2.05 -36.69 16.48
C LEU A 140 1.91 -36.16 15.04
N CYS A 141 2.95 -35.46 14.59
CA CYS A 141 3.00 -34.83 13.27
C CYS A 141 3.96 -35.60 12.35
N ASP A 142 3.71 -35.51 11.06
CA ASP A 142 4.59 -36.01 10.02
C ASP A 142 5.12 -34.87 9.14
N ASN A 143 6.23 -35.08 8.45
CA ASN A 143 6.87 -34.03 7.68
C ASN A 143 6.08 -33.66 6.42
N ALA A 144 5.69 -32.39 6.29
CA ALA A 144 5.07 -31.90 5.06
C ALA A 144 6.13 -31.76 3.94
N THR A 145 5.71 -31.99 2.69
CA THR A 145 6.55 -31.68 1.53
C THR A 145 6.31 -30.24 1.07
N ILE A 146 7.34 -29.41 1.12
CA ILE A 146 7.29 -28.03 0.60
C ILE A 146 7.25 -28.08 -0.93
N ARG A 147 6.27 -27.39 -1.53
CA ARG A 147 6.08 -27.29 -2.98
C ARG A 147 6.55 -25.95 -3.54
N SER A 148 6.30 -24.88 -2.81
CA SER A 148 6.66 -23.53 -3.26
C SER A 148 6.84 -22.61 -2.06
N VAL A 149 7.78 -21.67 -2.18
CA VAL A 149 7.96 -20.57 -1.23
C VAL A 149 8.04 -19.29 -2.04
N ARG A 150 7.23 -18.29 -1.67
CA ARG A 150 7.19 -16.99 -2.34
C ARG A 150 7.01 -15.88 -1.33
N THR A 151 7.85 -14.86 -1.40
CA THR A 151 7.74 -13.65 -0.59
C THR A 151 7.35 -12.49 -1.47
N ASP A 152 6.26 -11.82 -1.13
CA ASP A 152 5.83 -10.58 -1.76
C ASP A 152 5.61 -9.51 -0.68
N LYS A 153 5.58 -8.24 -1.09
CA LYS A 153 5.40 -7.10 -0.19
C LYS A 153 4.01 -6.51 -0.36
N TYR A 154 3.28 -6.33 0.73
CA TYR A 154 1.91 -5.79 0.73
C TYR A 154 1.76 -4.70 1.79
N VAL A 155 0.73 -3.86 1.68
CA VAL A 155 0.34 -2.95 2.75
C VAL A 155 -0.30 -3.76 3.88
N SER A 156 0.05 -3.51 5.12
CA SER A 156 -0.64 -4.08 6.28
C SER A 156 -1.79 -3.19 6.72
N ARG A 157 -2.96 -3.79 6.94
CA ARG A 157 -4.10 -3.09 7.53
C ARG A 157 -3.79 -2.59 8.94
N SER A 158 -3.19 -3.44 9.78
CA SER A 158 -2.93 -3.11 11.18
C SER A 158 -1.97 -1.92 11.27
N LYS A 159 -0.90 -1.92 10.45
CA LYS A 159 0.07 -0.83 10.39
C LYS A 159 -0.53 0.44 9.79
N MET A 160 -1.43 0.33 8.81
CA MET A 160 -2.13 1.50 8.26
C MET A 160 -2.99 2.17 9.33
N VAL A 161 -3.79 1.38 10.07
CA VAL A 161 -4.61 1.88 11.18
C VAL A 161 -3.71 2.54 12.24
N ASN A 162 -2.66 1.83 12.67
CA ASN A 162 -1.71 2.35 13.65
C ASN A 162 -1.01 3.64 13.19
N LEU A 163 -0.69 3.76 11.89
CA LEU A 163 -0.07 4.97 11.34
C LEU A 163 -1.04 6.16 11.41
N ILE A 164 -2.31 5.96 11.07
CA ILE A 164 -3.36 6.98 11.15
C ILE A 164 -3.61 7.39 12.59
N ASP A 165 -3.71 6.43 13.51
CA ASP A 165 -3.93 6.69 14.93
C ASP A 165 -2.77 7.47 15.56
N ASN A 166 -1.53 7.22 15.10
CA ASN A 166 -0.32 7.92 15.54
C ASN A 166 0.15 8.99 14.54
N TYR A 167 -0.79 9.71 13.92
CA TYR A 167 -0.50 10.74 12.92
C TYR A 167 0.53 11.77 13.39
N ALA A 168 0.42 12.27 14.63
CA ALA A 168 1.29 13.33 15.16
C ALA A 168 2.77 12.91 15.21
N ASP A 169 3.03 11.67 15.62
CA ASP A 169 4.38 11.10 15.66
C ASP A 169 4.93 10.93 14.25
N PHE A 170 4.10 10.48 13.32
CA PHE A 170 4.49 10.38 11.92
C PHE A 170 4.78 11.76 11.30
N GLU A 171 3.90 12.75 11.50
CA GLU A 171 4.06 14.14 11.03
C GLU A 171 5.39 14.73 11.52
N SER A 172 5.69 14.57 12.81
CA SER A 172 6.95 15.07 13.40
C SER A 172 8.20 14.36 12.84
N SER A 173 8.10 13.08 12.49
CA SER A 173 9.24 12.30 11.97
C SER A 173 9.69 12.73 10.56
N LEU A 174 8.84 13.43 9.80
CA LEU A 174 9.12 13.81 8.41
C LEU A 174 9.96 15.08 8.27
N ASN A 175 10.16 15.86 9.34
CA ASN A 175 10.92 17.12 9.32
C ASN A 175 10.50 18.06 8.18
N LEU A 176 9.20 18.19 7.92
CA LEU A 176 8.70 19.03 6.83
C LEU A 176 8.96 20.52 7.11
N PRO A 177 9.33 21.32 6.09
CA PRO A 177 9.46 22.77 6.25
C PRO A 177 8.15 23.40 6.72
N SER A 178 8.26 24.44 7.55
CA SER A 178 7.09 25.16 8.06
C SER A 178 6.19 25.66 6.93
N GLY A 179 4.87 25.58 7.15
CA GLY A 179 3.86 25.93 6.16
C GLY A 179 3.51 24.81 5.18
N ASN A 180 4.19 23.65 5.22
CA ASN A 180 3.73 22.44 4.55
C ASN A 180 2.96 21.57 5.53
N TYR A 181 1.71 21.30 5.19
CA TYR A 181 0.88 20.38 5.94
C TYR A 181 0.43 19.26 5.02
N PHE A 182 0.10 18.13 5.60
CA PHE A 182 -0.50 17.05 4.84
C PHE A 182 -1.56 16.34 5.66
N SER A 183 -2.32 15.50 5.00
CA SER A 183 -3.23 14.54 5.61
C SER A 183 -3.26 13.33 4.69
N TYR A 184 -3.66 12.19 5.23
CA TYR A 184 -3.90 11.03 4.41
C TYR A 184 -5.05 10.22 4.96
N SER A 185 -5.61 9.39 4.09
CA SER A 185 -6.69 8.51 4.42
C SER A 185 -6.55 7.21 3.65
N PHE A 186 -7.17 6.18 4.20
CA PHE A 186 -7.25 4.87 3.59
C PHE A 186 -8.71 4.50 3.38
N GLU A 187 -9.06 4.18 2.15
CA GLU A 187 -10.39 3.76 1.75
C GLU A 187 -10.40 2.27 1.43
N TYR A 188 -11.30 1.56 2.09
CA TYR A 188 -11.57 0.15 1.89
C TYR A 188 -12.52 -0.05 0.70
N THR A 189 -12.50 -1.23 0.09
CA THR A 189 -13.42 -1.59 -1.02
C THR A 189 -14.90 -1.50 -0.68
N ASN A 190 -15.26 -1.58 0.60
CA ASN A 190 -16.63 -1.40 1.08
C ASN A 190 -17.04 0.08 1.25
N GLY A 191 -16.16 1.03 0.87
CA GLY A 191 -16.37 2.48 1.01
C GLY A 191 -16.14 3.01 2.43
N THR A 192 -15.78 2.16 3.39
CA THR A 192 -15.35 2.63 4.70
C THR A 192 -14.03 3.39 4.55
N LYS A 193 -13.87 4.49 5.25
CA LYS A 193 -12.70 5.35 5.19
C LYS A 193 -12.17 5.60 6.59
N ILE A 194 -10.86 5.49 6.76
CA ILE A 194 -10.14 5.96 7.95
C ILE A 194 -9.22 7.10 7.52
N GLU A 195 -9.17 8.17 8.30
CA GLU A 195 -8.48 9.39 7.91
C GLU A 195 -7.83 10.09 9.10
N THR A 196 -6.72 10.76 8.82
CA THR A 196 -6.10 11.70 9.75
C THR A 196 -6.98 12.95 9.85
N GLY A 197 -7.09 13.56 11.03
CA GLY A 197 -7.93 14.75 11.21
C GLY A 197 -7.61 15.87 10.20
N GLU A 198 -8.66 16.47 9.63
CA GLU A 198 -8.50 17.58 8.68
C GLU A 198 -8.08 18.86 9.41
N LYS A 199 -6.93 19.44 9.02
CA LYS A 199 -6.60 20.82 9.38
C LYS A 199 -7.39 21.74 8.45
N ASN A 200 -8.18 22.64 9.04
CA ASN A 200 -8.96 23.61 8.27
C ASN A 200 -8.00 24.66 7.67
N VAL A 201 -7.60 24.44 6.42
CA VAL A 201 -6.67 25.32 5.69
C VAL A 201 -7.40 26.01 4.54
N SER A 202 -7.13 27.30 4.36
CA SER A 202 -7.72 28.14 3.31
C SER A 202 -6.97 28.06 1.97
N THR A 203 -6.03 27.11 1.82
CA THR A 203 -5.10 27.03 0.69
C THR A 203 -5.49 25.95 -0.32
N SER A 204 -4.86 25.99 -1.50
CA SER A 204 -5.09 25.02 -2.58
C SER A 204 -4.62 23.62 -2.17
N VAL A 205 -5.46 22.64 -2.45
CA VAL A 205 -5.27 21.23 -2.06
C VAL A 205 -4.67 20.45 -3.21
N TYR A 206 -3.51 19.85 -2.98
CA TYR A 206 -2.95 18.85 -3.90
C TYR A 206 -3.28 17.47 -3.38
N ALA A 207 -3.93 16.65 -4.21
CA ALA A 207 -4.34 15.30 -3.82
C ALA A 207 -3.75 14.25 -4.76
N LYS A 208 -3.42 13.09 -4.19
CA LYS A 208 -2.98 11.91 -4.93
C LYS A 208 -3.67 10.68 -4.38
N GLU A 209 -4.22 9.88 -5.28
CA GLU A 209 -4.80 8.59 -4.97
C GLU A 209 -3.87 7.48 -5.45
N LYS A 210 -3.65 6.48 -4.60
CA LYS A 210 -2.81 5.33 -4.89
C LYS A 210 -3.57 4.03 -4.61
N PRO A 211 -3.98 3.27 -5.63
CA PRO A 211 -4.54 1.95 -5.41
C PRO A 211 -3.45 1.01 -4.87
N VAL A 212 -3.79 0.25 -3.83
CA VAL A 212 -2.89 -0.72 -3.18
C VAL A 212 -3.62 -2.03 -2.89
N GLN A 213 -2.84 -3.09 -2.74
CA GLN A 213 -3.30 -4.33 -2.11
C GLN A 213 -2.85 -4.34 -0.66
N TYR A 214 -3.75 -4.76 0.23
CA TYR A 214 -3.46 -4.84 1.65
C TYR A 214 -3.82 -6.20 2.25
N LEU A 215 -3.09 -6.56 3.30
CA LEU A 215 -3.25 -7.76 4.10
C LEU A 215 -4.11 -7.48 5.32
N ASP A 216 -5.10 -8.32 5.60
CA ASP A 216 -5.85 -8.31 6.86
C ASP A 216 -5.31 -9.32 7.87
N SER A 217 -5.90 -9.35 9.07
CA SER A 217 -5.52 -10.24 10.19
C SER A 217 -5.72 -11.73 9.90
N GLU A 218 -6.41 -12.08 8.82
CA GLU A 218 -6.60 -13.45 8.38
C GLU A 218 -5.71 -13.78 7.17
N ALA A 219 -4.77 -12.91 6.82
CA ALA A 219 -3.97 -13.00 5.61
C ALA A 219 -4.78 -13.06 4.29
N ASN A 220 -5.93 -12.38 4.23
CA ASN A 220 -6.62 -12.14 2.96
C ASN A 220 -6.02 -10.92 2.26
N LEU A 221 -5.87 -11.02 0.94
CA LEU A 221 -5.44 -9.92 0.10
C LEU A 221 -6.65 -9.15 -0.43
N ASN A 222 -6.81 -7.94 0.06
CA ASN A 222 -7.88 -7.03 -0.29
C ASN A 222 -7.33 -5.83 -1.09
N LYS A 223 -8.21 -5.08 -1.74
CA LYS A 223 -7.85 -3.84 -2.45
C LYS A 223 -8.30 -2.63 -1.64
N GLY A 224 -7.54 -1.55 -1.69
CA GLY A 224 -7.88 -0.27 -1.09
C GLY A 224 -7.19 0.89 -1.80
N ILE A 225 -7.47 2.10 -1.34
CA ILE A 225 -6.91 3.33 -1.92
C ILE A 225 -6.30 4.17 -0.79
N ILE A 226 -5.03 4.55 -0.95
CA ILE A 226 -4.39 5.55 -0.11
C ILE A 226 -4.60 6.91 -0.78
N ASN A 227 -5.25 7.83 -0.07
CA ASN A 227 -5.49 9.20 -0.52
C ASN A 227 -4.62 10.14 0.31
N ILE A 228 -3.72 10.88 -0.34
CA ILE A 228 -2.80 11.82 0.31
C ILE A 228 -3.17 13.22 -0.15
N ARG A 229 -3.27 14.16 0.79
CA ARG A 229 -3.53 15.57 0.52
C ARG A 229 -2.44 16.43 1.13
N VAL A 230 -1.97 17.43 0.40
CA VAL A 230 -0.91 18.36 0.81
C VAL A 230 -1.38 19.79 0.57
N TRP A 231 -1.01 20.68 1.49
CA TRP A 231 -1.39 22.09 1.53
C TRP A 231 -0.13 22.95 1.67
#